data_AF-A0A2T2RW40-F1
#
_entry.id   AF-A0A2T2RW40-F1
#
_cell.length_a   1.000
_cell.length_b   1.000
_cell.length_c   1.000
_cell.angle_alpha   90.00
_cell.angle_beta   90.00
_cell.angle_gamma   90.00
#
_symmetry.space_group_name_H-M   'P 1'
#
loop_
_entity.id
_entity.type
_entity.pdbx_description
1 polymer ?
#
loop_
_entity_poly.entity_id
_entity_poly.type
_entity_poly.pdbx_seq_one_letter_code
_entity_poly.pdbx_strand_id
1 'polypeptide(L)' 'MRLFITCKYFAAHCCSSNRGEPAHIHVKRDRQIAKFWLDPISVEKNRGFQEYELNQIARLVEENQTVLLDAWRDYFDT' A
#
# COMPACT_ATOMS: atom_id res chain seq x y z
N MET A 1 -15.71 -6.73 10.11
CA MET A 1 -15.14 -6.27 8.82
C MET A 1 -13.63 -6.45 8.90
N ARG A 2 -13.09 -7.61 8.49
CA ARG A 2 -11.63 -7.82 8.48
C ARG A 2 -11.10 -7.13 7.23
N LEU A 3 -10.62 -5.90 7.40
CA LEU A 3 -9.74 -5.29 6.43
C LEU A 3 -8.48 -6.16 6.47
N PHE A 4 -8.40 -7.14 5.59
CA PHE A 4 -7.13 -7.79 5.37
C PHE A 4 -6.31 -6.73 4.65
N ILE A 5 -5.48 -6.00 5.41
CA ILE A 5 -4.25 -5.42 4.86
C ILE A 5 -3.45 -6.63 4.43
N THR A 6 -3.86 -7.15 3.30
CA THR A 6 -3.13 -8.17 2.63
C THR A 6 -1.92 -7.41 2.13
N CYS A 7 -0.82 -7.53 2.87
CA CYS A 7 0.50 -7.57 2.25
C CYS A 7 0.55 -8.81 1.32
N LYS A 8 -0.46 -9.01 0.45
CA LYS A 8 -0.54 -10.09 -0.56
C LYS A 8 0.31 -9.70 -1.76
N TYR A 9 1.45 -9.05 -1.54
CA TYR A 9 2.47 -8.91 -2.56
C TYR A 9 3.86 -8.90 -1.90
N PHE A 10 4.15 -9.92 -1.08
CA PHE A 10 5.41 -10.65 -1.26
C PHE A 10 5.23 -11.54 -2.50
N ALA A 11 5.03 -10.89 -3.65
CA ALA A 11 4.91 -11.52 -4.96
C ALA A 11 5.39 -10.47 -5.94
N ALA A 12 6.71 -10.46 -6.11
CA ALA A 12 7.42 -9.81 -7.19
C ALA A 12 6.86 -10.33 -8.53
N HIS A 13 5.77 -9.75 -9.01
CA HIS A 13 5.63 -9.49 -10.43
C HIS A 13 6.07 -8.04 -10.66
N CYS A 14 7.33 -7.78 -10.29
CA CYS A 14 8.06 -6.61 -10.73
C CYS A 14 8.25 -6.77 -12.24
N CYS A 15 7.36 -6.17 -13.04
CA CYS A 15 7.73 -5.83 -14.40
C CYS A 15 8.94 -4.89 -14.28
N SER A 16 10.12 -5.40 -14.63
CA SER A 16 11.38 -4.68 -14.78
C SER A 16 11.15 -3.26 -15.28
N SER A 17 11.34 -2.21 -14.46
CA SER A 17 11.76 -0.87 -14.94
C SER A 17 11.99 0.24 -13.90
N ASN A 18 11.76 0.12 -12.58
CA ASN A 18 11.90 1.33 -11.74
C ASN A 18 12.55 1.11 -10.36
N ARG A 19 13.88 1.17 -10.32
CA ARG A 19 14.71 1.34 -9.10
C ARG A 19 14.58 2.74 -8.49
N GLY A 20 13.37 3.29 -8.41
CA GLY A 20 13.15 4.68 -8.00
C GLY A 20 11.70 5.03 -7.65
N GLU A 21 10.84 4.03 -7.44
CA GLU A 21 9.50 4.33 -6.90
C GLU A 21 9.59 4.63 -5.41
N PRO A 22 8.90 5.68 -4.92
CA PRO A 22 8.79 5.94 -3.50
C PRO A 22 8.08 4.80 -2.76
N ALA A 23 8.20 4.80 -1.44
CA ALA A 23 7.62 3.76 -0.61
C ALA A 23 6.09 3.71 -0.77
N HIS A 24 5.56 2.53 -1.06
CA HIS A 24 4.13 2.34 -1.35
C HIS A 24 3.62 0.97 -0.92
N ILE A 25 2.30 0.89 -0.76
CA ILE A 25 1.58 -0.34 -0.44
C ILE A 25 0.37 -0.52 -1.36
N HIS A 26 -0.05 -1.78 -1.54
CA HIS A 26 -1.30 -2.13 -2.18
C HIS A 26 -2.29 -2.66 -1.15
N VAL A 27 -3.48 -2.07 -1.11
CA VAL A 27 -4.61 -2.51 -0.28
C VAL A 27 -5.62 -3.22 -1.18
N LYS A 28 -5.90 -4.48 -0.89
CA LYS A 28 -6.81 -5.31 -1.69
C LYS A 28 -7.94 -5.87 -0.84
N ARG A 29 -9.18 -5.71 -1.33
CA ARG A 29 -10.40 -6.25 -0.73
C ARG A 29 -11.32 -6.80 -1.81
N ASP A 30 -11.55 -8.11 -1.83
CA ASP A 30 -12.34 -8.79 -2.87
C ASP A 30 -11.84 -8.45 -4.29
N ARG A 31 -12.66 -7.72 -5.08
CA ARG A 31 -12.33 -7.21 -6.42
C ARG A 31 -11.77 -5.78 -6.41
N GLN A 32 -11.63 -5.18 -5.23
CA GLN A 32 -11.19 -3.81 -5.03
C GLN A 32 -9.70 -3.75 -4.75
N ILE A 33 -9.01 -2.78 -5.33
CA ILE A 33 -7.56 -2.58 -5.19
C ILE A 33 -7.27 -1.09 -5.08
N ALA A 34 -6.48 -0.69 -4.11
CA ALA A 34 -5.94 0.66 -3.98
C ALA A 34 -4.42 0.63 -3.81
N LYS A 35 -3.72 1.62 -4.36
CA LYS A 35 -2.29 1.87 -4.14
C LYS A 35 -2.14 3.16 -3.34
N PHE A 36 -1.37 3.08 -2.26
CA PHE A 36 -1.04 4.20 -1.41
C PHE A 36 0.45 4.44 -1.39
N TRP A 37 0.86 5.69 -1.53
CA TRP A 37 2.19 6.15 -1.14
C TRP A 37 2.29 6.18 0.38
N LEU A 38 3.49 5.95 0.91
CA LEU A 38 3.80 6.09 2.34
C LEU A 38 4.51 7.40 2.65
N ASP A 39 5.00 8.13 1.64
CA ASP A 39 5.66 9.43 1.79
C ASP A 39 5.41 10.34 0.57
N PRO A 40 4.54 11.37 0.68
CA PRO A 40 3.50 11.54 1.70
C PRO A 40 2.36 10.52 1.52
N ILE A 41 1.64 10.20 2.61
CA ILE A 41 0.51 9.26 2.55
C ILE A 41 -0.59 9.79 1.65
N SER A 42 -0.77 9.15 0.49
CA SER A 42 -1.74 9.56 -0.50
C SER A 42 -2.14 8.39 -1.39
N VAL A 43 -3.38 8.38 -1.86
CA VAL A 43 -3.87 7.37 -2.79
C VAL A 43 -3.42 7.72 -4.21
N GLU A 44 -2.63 6.85 -4.84
CA GLU A 44 -2.24 7.00 -6.25
C GLU A 44 -3.32 6.42 -7.16
N LYS A 45 -3.86 5.25 -6.77
CA LYS A 45 -4.77 4.48 -7.59
C LYS A 45 -5.85 3.88 -6.73
N ASN A 46 -7.09 4.03 -7.17
CA ASN A 46 -8.24 3.36 -6.58
C ASN A 46 -9.03 2.64 -7.68
N ARG A 47 -9.29 1.36 -7.47
CA ARG A 47 -10.25 0.56 -8.23
C ARG A 47 -11.24 -0.06 -7.26
N GLY A 48 -12.41 0.57 -7.15
CA GLY A 48 -13.59 -0.01 -6.52
C GLY A 48 -13.85 0.37 -5.06
N PHE A 49 -12.90 1.00 -4.35
CA PHE A 49 -13.16 1.51 -3.01
C PHE A 49 -13.95 2.82 -3.08
N GLN A 50 -14.85 3.03 -2.13
CA GLN A 50 -15.52 4.31 -1.94
C GLN A 50 -14.60 5.31 -1.22
N GLU A 51 -14.86 6.62 -1.36
CA GLU A 51 -14.04 7.67 -0.74
C GLU A 51 -13.96 7.54 0.79
N TYR A 52 -15.06 7.19 1.45
CA TYR A 52 -15.07 6.99 2.90
C TYR A 52 -14.21 5.78 3.33
N GLU A 53 -14.13 4.74 2.50
CA GLU A 53 -13.28 3.57 2.76
C GLU A 53 -11.81 3.92 2.55
N LEU A 54 -11.49 4.68 1.50
CA LEU A 54 -10.14 5.19 1.28
C LEU A 54 -9.66 6.04 2.46
N ASN A 55 -10.53 6.90 3.02
CA ASN A 55 -10.20 7.71 4.18
C ASN A 55 -9.96 6.85 5.43
N GLN A 56 -10.74 5.78 5.63
CA GLN A 56 -10.51 4.83 6.72
C GLN A 56 -9.18 4.09 6.54
N ILE A 57 -8.89 3.65 5.32
CA ILE A 57 -7.64 2.98 4.98
C ILE A 57 -6.46 3.93 5.18
N ALA A 58 -6.55 5.17 4.73
CA ALA A 58 -5.50 6.18 4.88
C ALA A 58 -5.16 6.42 6.36
N ARG A 59 -6.16 6.49 7.24
CA ARG A 59 -5.93 6.59 8.70
C ARG A 59 -5.20 5.37 9.26
N LEU A 60 -5.60 4.17 8.86
CA LEU A 60 -4.89 2.95 9.29
C LEU A 60 -3.46 2.90 8.76
N VAL A 61 -3.22 3.38 7.54
CA VAL A 61 -1.88 3.48 6.95
C VAL A 61 -1.04 4.51 7.69
N GLU A 62 -1.62 5.64 8.09
CA GLU A 62 -0.97 6.68 8.89
C GLU A 62 -0.59 6.18 10.29
N GLU A 63 -1.51 5.51 10.98
CA GLU A 63 -1.27 4.89 12.29
C GLU A 63 -0.13 3.84 12.25
N ASN A 64 0.07 3.19 11.10
CA ASN A 64 1.08 2.14 10.92
C ASN A 64 2.23 2.58 10.00
N GLN A 65 2.35 3.87 9.68
CA GLN A 65 3.25 4.36 8.64
C GLN A 65 4.70 3.95 8.90
N THR A 66 5.18 4.13 10.13
CA THR A 66 6.54 3.77 10.54
C THR A 66 6.82 2.29 10.30
N VAL A 67 5.93 1.40 10.74
CA VAL A 67 6.08 -0.06 10.59
C VAL A 67 6.07 -0.46 9.11
N LEU A 68 5.21 0.17 8.31
CA LEU A 68 5.12 -0.09 6.88
C LEU A 68 6.36 0.42 6.12
N LEU A 69 6.90 1.58 6.52
CA LEU A 69 8.14 2.14 5.96
C LEU A 69 9.36 1.29 6.31
N ASP A 70 9.49 0.83 7.56
CA ASP A 70 10.57 -0.07 7.97
C ASP A 70 10.49 -1.40 7.22
N ALA A 71 9.31 -2.01 7.15
CA ALA A 71 9.11 -3.24 6.37
C ALA A 71 9.40 -3.06 4.87
N TRP A 72 9.09 -1.89 4.31
CA TRP A 72 9.43 -1.54 2.93
C TRP A 72 10.95 -1.42 2.77
N ARG A 73 11.64 -0.69 3.66
CA ARG A 73 13.10 -0.55 3.63
C ARG A 73 13.79 -1.91 3.73
N ASP A 74 13.41 -2.74 4.70
CA ASP A 74 13.98 -4.08 4.88
C ASP A 74 13.86 -4.94 3.62
N TYR A 75 12.77 -4.79 2.87
CA TYR A 75 12.54 -5.52 1.62
C TYR A 75 13.39 -5.01 0.45
N PHE A 76 13.66 -3.70 0.37
CA PHE A 76 14.39 -3.09 -0.74
C PHE A 76 15.89 -2.88 -0.49
N ASP A 77 16.36 -2.95 0.77
CA ASP A 77 17.77 -2.78 1.15
C ASP A 77 18.61 -4.08 1.04
N THR A 78 18.01 -5.19 0.58
CA THR A 78 18.69 -6.48 0.29
C THR A 78 18.85 -6.73 -1.21
#